data_AF-A0A8T1SZZ6-F1
#
_entry.id   AF-A0A8T1SZZ6-F1
#
_cell.length_a   1.000
_cell.length_b   1.000
_cell.length_c   1.000
_cell.angle_alpha   90.00
_cell.angle_beta   90.00
_cell.angle_gamma   90.00
#
_symmetry.space_group_name_H-M   'P 1'
#
loop_
_entity.id
_entity.type
_entity.pdbx_description
1 polymer ?
#
loop_
_entity_poly.entity_id
_entity_poly.type
_entity_poly.pdbx_seq_one_letter_code
_entity_poly.pdbx_strand_id
1 'polypeptide(L)'
;LCAHARGAGGALPAMLAGRCRTAVMGARVTRVFRNFNLENRATREISKAKPTSAPRHPVARPAPLPDDSKIQEEIRRKDDKLLGLLKEVYVDSRDPPMQVKDEGGSIASKQQEYRLTKLGHLRDLDISSIPKGKISVVEVLTLLNNHQLFPQTWTAEKIAKEYSIDLKEVTSLLEFFIPFAVQIFPPKDRKALKPS
;
A
#
# COMPACT_ATOMS: atom_id res chain seq x y z
N LEU A 1 12.37 61.80 -1.00
CA LEU A 1 12.08 62.64 -2.18
C LEU A 1 11.39 61.79 -3.23
N CYS A 2 10.13 62.10 -3.55
CA CYS A 2 9.42 61.59 -4.72
C CYS A 2 9.64 62.55 -5.90
N ALA A 3 9.82 62.01 -7.11
CA ALA A 3 9.27 62.51 -8.38
C ALA A 3 9.70 61.50 -9.48
N HIS A 4 8.81 60.79 -10.18
CA HIS A 4 8.01 61.24 -11.35
C HIS A 4 8.89 61.67 -12.54
N ALA A 5 8.69 61.28 -13.81
CA ALA A 5 7.63 60.49 -14.45
C ALA A 5 7.96 60.28 -15.96
N ARG A 6 7.09 59.51 -16.64
CA ARG A 6 6.76 59.50 -18.10
C ARG A 6 7.78 58.82 -19.03
N GLY A 7 7.39 58.05 -20.05
CA GLY A 7 6.08 57.76 -20.63
C GLY A 7 6.23 57.47 -22.14
N ALA A 8 5.25 56.75 -22.71
CA ALA A 8 5.04 56.38 -24.12
C ALA A 8 5.92 55.23 -24.65
N GLY A 9 5.43 54.24 -25.40
CA GLY A 9 4.16 54.06 -26.09
C GLY A 9 4.46 53.19 -27.32
N GLY A 10 3.68 52.15 -27.58
CA GLY A 10 3.88 51.30 -28.76
C GLY A 10 3.09 50.01 -28.70
N ALA A 11 1.99 49.96 -29.43
CA ALA A 11 1.08 48.83 -29.53
C ALA A 11 1.48 47.85 -30.67
N LEU A 12 1.37 46.55 -30.35
CA LEU A 12 1.09 45.38 -31.21
C LEU A 12 2.18 44.94 -32.23
N PRO A 13 2.19 43.65 -32.70
CA PRO A 13 1.17 42.61 -32.56
C PRO A 13 1.65 41.24 -32.03
N ALA A 14 0.67 40.40 -31.74
CA ALA A 14 0.80 38.96 -31.51
C ALA A 14 1.52 38.25 -32.66
N MET A 15 2.55 37.47 -32.34
CA MET A 15 3.02 36.38 -33.19
C MET A 15 2.85 35.04 -32.46
N LEU A 16 2.04 34.19 -33.07
CA LEU A 16 1.96 32.75 -32.84
C LEU A 16 3.38 32.15 -32.88
N ALA A 17 3.98 31.89 -31.72
CA ALA A 17 5.07 30.92 -31.63
C ALA A 17 4.44 29.57 -31.31
N GLY A 18 4.10 28.82 -32.37
CA GLY A 18 3.76 27.42 -32.25
C GLY A 18 4.85 26.71 -31.45
N ARG A 19 4.46 26.03 -30.37
CA ARG A 19 5.33 25.07 -29.67
C ARG A 19 5.61 23.92 -30.63
N CYS A 20 6.63 24.10 -31.48
CA CYS A 20 7.27 23.01 -32.19
C CYS A 20 7.81 22.04 -31.13
N ARG A 21 7.18 20.86 -31.04
CA ARG A 21 7.72 19.71 -30.31
C ARG A 21 8.98 19.24 -31.04
N THR A 22 10.09 19.90 -30.74
CA THR A 22 11.45 19.46 -31.08
C THR A 22 12.12 19.13 -29.75
N ALA A 23 12.74 17.99 -29.47
CA ALA A 23 13.16 16.89 -30.31
C ALA A 23 13.11 15.59 -29.48
N VAL A 24 12.43 14.56 -30.01
CA VAL A 24 12.57 13.18 -29.57
C VAL A 24 13.81 12.59 -30.27
N MET A 25 15.01 13.01 -29.86
CA MET A 25 16.25 12.34 -30.30
C MET A 25 17.44 12.49 -29.33
N GLY A 26 17.48 13.53 -28.47
CA GLY A 26 18.53 13.67 -27.45
C GLY A 26 18.35 12.79 -26.21
N ALA A 27 17.11 12.41 -25.88
CA ALA A 27 16.79 11.67 -24.66
C ALA A 27 17.26 10.20 -24.67
N ARG A 28 17.55 9.62 -25.85
CA ARG A 28 18.03 8.23 -25.96
C ARG A 28 19.54 8.14 -25.75
N VAL A 29 20.28 9.12 -26.23
CA VAL A 29 21.74 9.19 -26.08
C VAL A 29 22.13 9.47 -24.63
N THR A 30 21.43 10.39 -23.95
CA THR A 30 21.70 10.70 -22.54
C THR A 30 21.47 9.52 -21.59
N ARG A 31 20.51 8.63 -21.90
CA ARG A 31 20.25 7.41 -21.10
C ARG A 31 21.40 6.42 -21.15
N VAL A 32 22.02 6.22 -22.32
CA VAL A 32 23.15 5.30 -22.48
C VAL A 32 24.36 5.79 -21.69
N PHE A 33 24.68 7.09 -21.79
CA PHE A 33 25.74 7.70 -20.99
C PHE A 33 25.46 7.72 -19.48
N ARG A 34 24.18 7.87 -19.07
CA ARG A 34 23.79 7.79 -17.65
C ARG A 34 23.94 6.37 -17.08
N ASN A 35 23.81 5.36 -17.93
CA ASN A 35 23.78 3.95 -17.52
C ASN A 35 25.13 3.25 -17.63
N PHE A 36 26.18 3.95 -18.05
CA PHE A 36 27.53 3.39 -18.11
C PHE A 36 28.07 3.11 -16.70
N ASN A 37 28.54 1.88 -16.47
CA ASN A 37 29.12 1.42 -15.20
C ASN A 37 28.24 1.66 -13.96
N LEU A 38 26.91 1.48 -14.10
CA LEU A 38 25.97 1.61 -12.99
C LEU A 38 26.26 0.65 -11.83
N GLU A 39 26.70 -0.57 -12.12
CA GLU A 39 26.98 -1.59 -11.09
C GLU A 39 28.15 -1.19 -10.18
N ASN A 40 29.27 -0.75 -10.76
CA ASN A 40 30.42 -0.24 -10.00
C ASN A 40 30.08 1.04 -9.24
N ARG A 41 29.22 1.90 -9.80
CA ARG A 41 28.74 3.10 -9.11
C ARG A 41 27.83 2.73 -7.94
N ALA A 42 26.91 1.78 -8.13
CA ALA A 42 25.99 1.32 -7.10
C ALA A 42 26.73 0.66 -5.93
N THR A 43 27.66 -0.25 -6.22
CA THR A 43 28.48 -0.92 -5.20
C THR A 43 29.30 0.08 -4.37
N ARG A 44 29.88 1.10 -5.01
CA ARG A 44 30.59 2.20 -4.33
C ARG A 44 29.68 3.05 -3.44
N GLU A 45 28.43 3.29 -3.83
CA GLU A 45 27.48 4.06 -3.01
C GLU A 45 26.94 3.21 -1.85
N ILE A 46 26.71 1.92 -2.06
CA ILE A 46 26.23 0.98 -1.02
C ILE A 46 27.30 0.71 0.03
N SER A 47 28.59 0.67 -0.35
CA SER A 47 29.69 0.44 0.58
C SER A 47 29.99 1.64 1.49
N LYS A 48 29.42 2.82 1.22
CA LYS A 48 29.54 3.97 2.13
C LYS A 48 28.71 3.73 3.38
N ALA A 49 29.16 4.28 4.50
CA ALA A 49 28.35 4.30 5.72
C ALA A 49 27.01 5.01 5.45
N LYS A 50 25.93 4.48 6.04
CA LYS A 50 24.59 5.08 5.90
C LYS A 50 24.63 6.53 6.40
N PRO A 51 24.01 7.48 5.69
CA PRO A 51 23.95 8.86 6.14
C PRO A 51 23.21 8.94 7.48
N THR A 52 23.58 9.92 8.30
CA THR A 52 22.85 10.23 9.53
C THR A 52 21.39 10.48 9.21
N SER A 53 20.49 9.86 9.97
CA SER A 53 19.05 10.08 9.81
C SER A 53 18.73 11.56 9.91
N ALA A 54 17.84 12.04 9.04
CA ALA A 54 17.38 13.42 9.11
C ALA A 54 16.90 13.77 10.52
N PRO A 55 17.21 14.98 11.03
CA PRO A 55 16.74 15.42 12.33
C PRO A 55 15.22 15.37 12.37
N ARG A 56 14.66 14.78 13.44
CA ARG A 56 13.21 14.71 13.63
C ARG A 56 12.67 16.09 14.00
N HIS A 57 11.58 16.50 13.36
CA HIS A 57 10.83 17.69 13.74
C HIS A 57 10.44 17.58 15.22
N PRO A 58 10.49 18.67 16.02
CA PRO A 58 10.01 18.63 17.39
C PRO A 58 8.53 18.24 17.38
N VAL A 59 8.24 17.02 17.83
CA VAL A 59 6.91 16.59 18.21
C VAL A 59 6.66 17.19 19.59
N ALA A 60 5.54 17.87 19.78
CA ALA A 60 5.11 18.33 21.09
C ALA A 60 4.95 17.10 22.00
N ARG A 61 6.02 16.76 22.73
CA ARG A 61 5.90 15.91 23.91
C ARG A 61 4.95 16.64 24.86
N PRO A 62 4.11 15.94 25.64
CA PRO A 62 3.48 16.60 26.78
C PRO A 62 4.58 17.34 27.53
N ALA A 63 4.35 18.63 27.79
CA ALA A 63 5.34 19.47 28.45
C ALA A 63 5.84 18.72 29.70
N PRO A 64 7.16 18.72 29.98
CA PRO A 64 7.65 18.26 31.27
C PRO A 64 6.82 18.94 32.35
N LEU A 65 6.33 18.15 33.31
CA LEU A 65 5.68 18.70 34.50
C LEU A 65 6.59 19.82 35.04
N PRO A 66 6.04 20.96 35.49
CA PRO A 66 6.87 22.03 36.02
C PRO A 66 7.81 21.46 37.09
N ASP A 67 9.12 21.74 36.94
CA ASP A 67 10.18 21.31 37.88
C ASP A 67 10.08 22.02 39.24
N ASP A 68 9.05 22.84 39.43
CA ASP A 68 8.74 23.52 40.68
C ASP A 68 8.40 22.48 41.75
N SER A 69 9.35 22.24 42.66
CA SER A 69 9.25 21.27 43.76
C SER A 69 7.96 21.46 44.57
N LYS A 70 7.54 22.71 44.77
CA LYS A 70 6.32 23.07 45.49
C LYS A 70 5.05 22.55 44.81
N ILE A 71 4.97 22.64 43.47
CA ILE A 71 3.81 22.16 42.69
C ILE A 71 3.80 20.63 42.70
N GLN A 72 4.95 19.97 42.61
CA GLN A 72 5.02 18.51 42.71
C GLN A 72 4.62 17.99 44.10
N GLU A 73 5.02 18.69 45.16
CA GLU A 73 4.59 18.36 46.52
C GLU A 73 3.09 18.55 46.72
N GLU A 74 2.51 19.62 46.18
CA GLU A 74 1.06 19.85 46.19
C GLU A 74 0.28 18.78 45.41
N ILE A 75 0.80 18.32 44.26
CA ILE A 75 0.22 17.23 43.47
C ILE A 75 0.31 15.89 44.21
N ARG A 76 1.42 15.63 44.91
CA ARG A 76 1.62 14.38 45.68
C ARG A 76 0.83 14.39 46.99
N ARG A 77 0.56 15.56 47.55
CA ARG A 77 -0.21 15.73 48.78
C ARG A 77 -1.70 15.50 48.49
N LYS A 78 -2.34 14.74 49.37
CA LYS A 78 -3.78 14.53 49.33
C LYS A 78 -4.51 15.82 49.70
N ASP A 79 -5.44 16.26 48.86
CA ASP A 79 -6.34 17.40 49.14
C ASP A 79 -7.64 16.90 49.80
N ASP A 80 -7.81 17.23 51.08
CA ASP A 80 -8.97 16.80 51.88
C ASP A 80 -10.28 17.48 51.45
N LYS A 81 -10.22 18.69 50.87
CA LYS A 81 -11.40 19.38 50.35
C LYS A 81 -11.92 18.65 49.12
N LEU A 82 -11.03 18.31 48.19
CA LEU A 82 -11.37 17.54 47.00
C LEU A 82 -11.90 16.15 47.37
N LEU A 83 -11.28 15.50 48.38
CA LEU A 83 -11.75 14.21 48.88
C LEU A 83 -13.18 14.29 49.43
N GLY A 84 -13.55 15.37 50.11
CA GLY A 84 -14.92 15.61 50.58
C GLY A 84 -15.91 15.67 49.42
N LEU A 85 -15.63 16.49 48.42
CA LEU A 85 -16.48 16.66 47.24
C LEU A 85 -16.68 15.35 46.45
N LEU A 86 -15.62 14.55 46.30
CA LEU A 86 -15.69 13.25 45.60
C LEU A 86 -16.53 12.20 46.37
N LYS A 87 -16.60 12.31 47.70
CA LYS A 87 -17.45 11.43 48.52
C LYS A 87 -18.91 11.84 48.50
N GLU A 88 -19.18 13.13 48.41
CA GLU A 88 -20.55 13.67 48.41
C GLU A 88 -21.30 13.34 47.11
N VAL A 89 -20.61 13.28 45.98
CA VAL A 89 -21.21 12.96 44.68
C VAL A 89 -21.29 11.44 44.50
N TYR A 90 -22.38 10.83 44.94
CA TYR A 90 -22.70 9.42 44.66
C TYR A 90 -23.60 9.33 43.43
N VAL A 91 -23.15 8.62 42.39
CA VAL A 91 -23.93 8.36 41.17
C VAL A 91 -24.37 6.90 41.15
N ASP A 92 -25.68 6.68 41.19
CA ASP A 92 -26.28 5.35 41.03
C ASP A 92 -26.64 5.14 39.54
N SER A 93 -25.78 4.43 38.79
CA SER A 93 -26.10 4.03 37.41
C SER A 93 -26.91 2.73 37.45
N ARG A 94 -28.17 2.83 37.03
CA ARG A 94 -29.08 1.69 36.86
C ARG A 94 -29.05 1.12 35.44
N ASP A 95 -27.98 1.38 34.72
CA ASP A 95 -27.83 0.83 33.38
C ASP A 95 -27.42 -0.65 33.48
N PRO A 96 -27.96 -1.53 32.61
CA PRO A 96 -27.47 -2.89 32.54
C PRO A 96 -25.96 -2.86 32.27
N PRO A 97 -25.16 -3.76 32.88
CA PRO A 97 -23.71 -3.68 32.81
C PRO A 97 -23.25 -3.72 31.35
N MET A 98 -22.84 -2.55 30.85
CA MET A 98 -22.20 -2.43 29.56
C MET A 98 -20.86 -3.11 29.68
N GLN A 99 -20.64 -4.17 28.91
CA GLN A 99 -19.33 -4.81 28.82
C GLN A 99 -18.34 -3.81 28.20
N VAL A 100 -17.68 -3.03 29.03
CA VAL A 100 -16.54 -2.21 28.62
C VAL A 100 -15.43 -3.19 28.31
N LYS A 101 -15.19 -3.46 27.04
CA LYS A 101 -13.95 -4.13 26.63
C LYS A 101 -12.85 -3.12 26.89
N ASP A 102 -11.91 -3.45 27.78
CA ASP A 102 -10.67 -2.70 27.94
C ASP A 102 -10.00 -2.54 26.57
N GLU A 103 -10.08 -1.34 26.00
CA GLU A 103 -9.43 -0.97 24.75
C GLU A 103 -7.95 -0.63 25.00
N GLY A 104 -7.28 -1.49 25.79
CA GLY A 104 -5.82 -1.52 25.95
C GLY A 104 -5.15 -2.62 25.14
N GLY A 105 -5.93 -3.43 24.42
CA GLY A 105 -5.46 -4.47 23.52
C GLY A 105 -5.93 -4.19 22.10
N SER A 106 -5.02 -4.37 21.13
CA SER A 106 -5.27 -4.26 19.69
C SER A 106 -6.71 -4.56 19.30
N ILE A 107 -7.32 -3.67 18.50
CA ILE A 107 -8.60 -3.91 17.79
C ILE A 107 -8.71 -5.40 17.54
N ALA A 108 -9.70 -6.05 18.16
CA ALA A 108 -9.91 -7.48 18.00
C ALA A 108 -10.05 -7.73 16.50
N SER A 109 -8.95 -8.14 15.87
CA SER A 109 -8.96 -8.62 14.50
C SER A 109 -9.93 -9.78 14.58
N LYS A 110 -11.13 -9.59 13.99
CA LYS A 110 -12.15 -10.64 13.87
C LYS A 110 -11.36 -11.89 13.53
N GLN A 111 -11.37 -12.91 14.40
CA GLN A 111 -10.55 -14.10 14.25
C GLN A 111 -10.74 -14.60 12.82
N GLN A 112 -9.81 -14.23 11.96
CA GLN A 112 -10.00 -14.39 10.53
C GLN A 112 -9.61 -15.83 10.31
N GLU A 113 -10.59 -16.70 10.10
CA GLU A 113 -10.29 -18.10 9.89
C GLU A 113 -9.44 -18.21 8.62
N TYR A 114 -8.31 -18.91 8.71
CA TYR A 114 -7.42 -19.16 7.60
C TYR A 114 -7.67 -20.56 7.04
N ARG A 115 -7.52 -20.70 5.72
CA ARG A 115 -7.41 -21.97 5.02
C ARG A 115 -5.98 -22.16 4.53
N LEU A 116 -5.59 -23.42 4.35
CA LEU A 116 -4.35 -23.75 3.67
C LEU A 116 -4.51 -23.52 2.17
N THR A 117 -3.44 -23.02 1.56
CA THR A 117 -3.34 -22.86 0.10
C THR A 117 -3.29 -24.24 -0.55
N LYS A 118 -4.06 -24.42 -1.62
CA LYS A 118 -4.12 -25.71 -2.34
C LYS A 118 -2.95 -25.90 -3.30
N LEU A 119 -2.31 -24.79 -3.66
CA LEU A 119 -1.17 -24.75 -4.55
C LEU A 119 0.10 -24.60 -3.70
N GLY A 120 0.99 -25.59 -3.78
CA GLY A 120 2.17 -25.69 -2.91
C GLY A 120 3.49 -25.83 -3.67
N HIS A 121 3.77 -24.96 -4.64
CA HIS A 121 4.92 -25.17 -5.54
C HIS A 121 5.71 -23.92 -5.95
N LEU A 122 5.52 -22.79 -5.28
CA LEU A 122 6.23 -21.55 -5.61
C LEU A 122 7.46 -21.28 -4.72
N ARG A 123 8.09 -22.36 -4.21
CA ARG A 123 9.29 -22.32 -3.36
C ARG A 123 9.20 -21.22 -2.30
N ASP A 124 10.08 -20.22 -2.36
CA ASP A 124 10.20 -19.17 -1.35
C ASP A 124 9.08 -18.11 -1.41
N LEU A 125 8.24 -18.15 -2.45
CA LEU A 125 7.10 -17.23 -2.64
C LEU A 125 5.76 -17.86 -2.23
N ASP A 126 5.79 -19.06 -1.65
CA ASP A 126 4.58 -19.79 -1.32
C ASP A 126 3.86 -19.16 -0.12
N ILE A 127 2.57 -18.91 -0.28
CA ILE A 127 1.74 -18.37 0.80
C ILE A 127 1.13 -19.58 1.51
N SER A 128 1.53 -19.85 2.75
CA SER A 128 1.09 -21.03 3.49
C SER A 128 -0.37 -20.97 3.96
N SER A 129 -0.87 -19.77 4.27
CA SER A 129 -2.20 -19.56 4.84
C SER A 129 -2.92 -18.37 4.21
N ILE A 130 -4.15 -18.59 3.75
CA ILE A 130 -4.99 -17.58 3.11
C ILE A 130 -6.25 -17.38 3.96
N PRO A 131 -6.67 -16.14 4.26
CA PRO A 131 -7.94 -15.89 4.95
C PRO A 131 -9.14 -16.46 4.17
N LYS A 132 -10.13 -17.02 4.87
CA LYS A 132 -11.41 -17.40 4.26
C LYS A 132 -12.07 -16.19 3.60
N GLY A 133 -12.76 -16.42 2.48
CA GLY A 133 -13.29 -15.37 1.61
C GLY A 133 -12.24 -14.68 0.73
N LYS A 134 -10.95 -15.06 0.82
CA LYS A 134 -9.90 -14.55 -0.08
C LYS A 134 -9.26 -15.67 -0.88
N ILE A 135 -8.67 -15.28 -2.01
CA ILE A 135 -7.99 -16.18 -2.94
C ILE A 135 -6.72 -15.52 -3.47
N SER A 136 -5.66 -16.32 -3.64
CA SER A 136 -4.41 -15.83 -4.20
C SER A 136 -4.50 -15.73 -5.73
N VAL A 137 -3.68 -14.86 -6.33
CA VAL A 137 -3.65 -14.68 -7.79
C VAL A 137 -3.33 -15.99 -8.51
N VAL A 138 -2.42 -16.79 -7.96
CA VAL A 138 -2.02 -18.06 -8.57
C VAL A 138 -3.17 -19.08 -8.52
N GLU A 139 -3.87 -19.17 -7.39
CA GLU A 139 -5.08 -20.00 -7.27
C GLU A 139 -6.16 -19.53 -8.26
N VAL A 140 -6.40 -18.23 -8.38
CA VAL A 140 -7.37 -17.68 -9.35
C VAL A 140 -7.04 -18.11 -10.77
N LEU A 141 -5.78 -18.00 -11.19
CA LEU A 141 -5.37 -18.39 -12.55
C LEU A 141 -5.54 -19.90 -12.78
N THR A 142 -5.18 -20.74 -11.80
CA THR A 142 -5.36 -22.20 -11.91
C THR A 142 -6.84 -22.59 -11.94
N LEU A 143 -7.66 -21.94 -11.11
CA LEU A 143 -9.09 -22.12 -11.04
C LEU A 143 -9.78 -21.81 -12.36
N LEU A 144 -9.46 -20.64 -12.93
CA LEU A 144 -10.03 -20.19 -14.20
C LEU A 144 -9.62 -21.10 -15.34
N ASN A 145 -8.36 -21.55 -15.37
CA ASN A 145 -7.89 -22.50 -16.37
C ASN A 145 -8.66 -23.83 -16.27
N ASN A 146 -8.82 -24.37 -15.07
CA ASN A 146 -9.56 -25.61 -14.84
C ASN A 146 -11.05 -25.49 -15.21
N HIS A 147 -11.69 -24.37 -14.89
CA HIS A 147 -13.08 -24.08 -15.29
C HIS A 147 -13.23 -24.00 -16.81
N GLN A 148 -12.26 -23.42 -17.52
CA GLN A 148 -12.27 -23.37 -18.98
C GLN A 148 -12.13 -24.76 -19.62
N LEU A 149 -11.25 -25.60 -19.08
CA LEU A 149 -11.02 -26.96 -19.60
C LEU A 149 -12.19 -27.91 -19.30
N PHE A 150 -12.74 -27.84 -18.08
CA PHE A 150 -13.75 -28.79 -17.61
C PHE A 150 -14.90 -28.10 -16.84
N PRO A 151 -15.74 -27.30 -17.52
CA PRO A 151 -16.78 -26.49 -16.88
C PRO A 151 -17.82 -27.35 -16.13
N GLN A 152 -18.09 -28.58 -16.60
CA GLN A 152 -19.00 -29.51 -15.94
C GLN A 152 -18.47 -30.00 -14.58
N THR A 153 -17.15 -30.14 -14.45
CA THR A 153 -16.53 -30.66 -13.22
C THR A 153 -16.15 -29.56 -12.24
N TRP A 154 -15.88 -28.35 -12.74
CA TRP A 154 -15.50 -27.17 -11.96
C TRP A 154 -16.62 -26.15 -11.98
N THR A 155 -17.77 -26.50 -11.40
CA THR A 155 -18.90 -25.58 -11.28
C THR A 155 -18.63 -24.49 -10.23
N ALA A 156 -19.32 -23.36 -10.35
CA ALA A 156 -19.22 -22.25 -9.39
C ALA A 156 -19.46 -22.70 -7.93
N GLU A 157 -20.40 -23.63 -7.72
CA GLU A 157 -20.68 -24.19 -6.40
C GLU A 157 -19.52 -25.02 -5.82
N LYS A 158 -18.86 -25.82 -6.67
CA LYS A 158 -17.69 -26.60 -6.25
C LYS A 158 -16.56 -25.67 -5.87
N ILE A 159 -16.33 -24.64 -6.66
CA ILE A 159 -15.29 -23.63 -6.44
C ILE A 159 -15.52 -22.89 -5.12
N ALA A 160 -16.74 -22.42 -4.89
CA ALA A 160 -17.12 -21.71 -3.67
C ALA A 160 -16.82 -22.57 -2.41
N LYS A 161 -17.19 -23.86 -2.45
CA LYS A 161 -16.93 -24.81 -1.37
C LYS A 161 -15.43 -25.08 -1.18
N GLU A 162 -14.69 -25.34 -2.27
CA GLU A 162 -13.28 -25.71 -2.23
C GLU A 162 -12.39 -24.59 -1.66
N TYR A 163 -12.66 -23.34 -2.06
CA TYR A 163 -11.86 -22.18 -1.67
C TYR A 163 -12.49 -21.33 -0.55
N SER A 164 -13.65 -21.72 -0.02
CA SER A 164 -14.40 -20.98 1.00
C SER A 164 -14.64 -19.52 0.59
N ILE A 165 -15.13 -19.33 -0.64
CA ILE A 165 -15.46 -18.02 -1.23
C ILE A 165 -16.97 -17.96 -1.43
N ASP A 166 -17.54 -16.77 -1.31
CA ASP A 166 -18.97 -16.56 -1.55
C ASP A 166 -19.35 -16.87 -3.00
N LEU A 167 -20.47 -17.58 -3.17
CA LEU A 167 -20.95 -18.01 -4.49
C LEU A 167 -21.11 -16.82 -5.47
N LYS A 168 -21.57 -15.67 -4.96
CA LYS A 168 -21.77 -14.44 -5.75
C LYS A 168 -20.45 -13.90 -6.32
N GLU A 169 -19.40 -13.90 -5.51
CA GLU A 169 -18.08 -13.45 -5.94
C GLU A 169 -17.50 -14.41 -6.96
N VAL A 170 -17.69 -15.72 -6.77
CA VAL A 170 -17.25 -16.75 -7.73
C VAL A 170 -17.98 -16.58 -9.07
N THR A 171 -19.29 -16.35 -9.08
CA THR A 171 -20.02 -16.12 -10.33
C THR A 171 -19.52 -14.88 -11.06
N SER A 172 -19.32 -13.77 -10.35
CA SER A 172 -18.75 -12.54 -10.94
C SER A 172 -17.32 -12.76 -11.44
N LEU A 173 -16.51 -13.53 -10.71
CA LEU A 173 -15.15 -13.86 -11.12
C LEU A 173 -15.15 -14.63 -12.44
N LEU A 174 -16.04 -15.62 -12.59
CA LEU A 174 -16.13 -16.45 -13.80
C LEU A 174 -16.71 -15.68 -15.00
N GLU A 175 -17.64 -14.76 -14.77
CA GLU A 175 -18.27 -13.96 -15.81
C GLU A 175 -17.36 -12.84 -16.34
N PHE A 176 -16.68 -12.11 -15.44
CA PHE A 176 -15.95 -10.90 -15.81
C PHE A 176 -14.45 -11.13 -16.05
N PHE A 177 -13.88 -12.20 -15.50
CA PHE A 177 -12.44 -12.45 -15.60
C PHE A 177 -12.11 -13.54 -16.62
N ILE A 178 -11.80 -13.10 -17.84
CA ILE A 178 -11.40 -14.00 -18.93
C ILE A 178 -9.87 -14.03 -19.00
N PRO A 179 -9.20 -15.15 -18.65
CA PRO A 179 -7.75 -15.25 -18.77
C PRO A 179 -7.32 -15.22 -20.24
N PHE A 180 -6.06 -14.82 -20.48
CA PHE A 180 -5.50 -14.76 -21.82
C PHE A 180 -5.40 -16.17 -22.45
N ALA A 181 -5.96 -16.33 -23.64
CA ALA A 181 -5.77 -17.53 -24.44
C ALA A 181 -4.36 -17.53 -25.06
N VAL A 182 -3.42 -18.25 -24.45
CA VAL A 182 -2.06 -18.40 -24.98
C VAL A 182 -2.08 -19.46 -26.08
N GLN A 183 -2.04 -19.03 -27.34
CA GLN A 183 -1.83 -19.91 -28.47
C GLN A 183 -0.31 -20.12 -28.66
N ILE A 184 0.18 -21.32 -28.35
CA ILE A 184 1.57 -21.69 -28.64
C ILE A 184 1.60 -22.16 -30.09
N PHE A 185 2.06 -21.27 -30.98
CA PHE A 185 2.29 -21.66 -32.37
C PHE A 185 3.54 -22.55 -32.42
N PRO A 186 3.48 -23.75 -33.03
CA PRO A 186 4.67 -24.54 -33.25
C PRO A 186 5.68 -23.72 -34.06
N PRO A 187 6.98 -23.80 -33.75
CA PRO A 187 8.00 -23.11 -34.53
C PRO A 187 7.89 -23.59 -35.98
N LYS A 188 7.50 -22.70 -36.90
CA LYS A 188 7.50 -23.00 -38.33
C LYS A 188 8.91 -23.39 -38.73
N ASP A 189 9.06 -24.55 -39.39
CA ASP A 189 10.31 -25.03 -39.95
C ASP A 189 10.96 -23.94 -40.79
N ARG A 190 11.89 -23.18 -40.20
CA ARG A 190 12.71 -22.23 -40.93
C ARG A 190 13.63 -23.08 -41.78
N LYS A 191 13.29 -23.27 -43.05
CA LYS A 191 14.17 -23.93 -44.02
C LYS A 191 15.53 -23.24 -43.95
N ALA A 192 16.53 -23.97 -43.48
CA ALA A 192 17.90 -23.49 -43.41
C ALA A 192 18.33 -23.09 -44.81
N LEU A 193 18.70 -21.82 -44.99
CA LEU A 193 19.36 -21.36 -46.21
C LEU A 193 20.72 -22.04 -46.26
N LYS A 194 20.88 -22.99 -47.19
CA LYS A 194 22.19 -23.58 -47.47
C LYS A 194 23.07 -22.51 -48.12
N PRO A 195 24.28 -22.28 -47.60
CA PRO A 195 25.25 -21.42 -48.29
C PRO A 195 25.75 -22.15 -49.54
N SER A 196 25.64 -21.48 -50.69
CA SER A 196 26.22 -21.85 -51.98
C SER A 196 27.68 -21.42 -52.07
#